data_AF-A0A7Y6YSI3-F1
#
_entry.id   AF-A0A7Y6YSI3-F1
#
_cell.length_a   1.000
_cell.length_b   1.000
_cell.length_c   1.000
_cell.angle_alpha   90.00
_cell.angle_beta   90.00
_cell.angle_gamma   90.00
#
_symmetry.space_group_name_H-M   'P 1'
#
loop_
_entity.id
_entity.type
_entity.pdbx_description
1 polymer ?
#
loop_
_entity_poly.entity_id
_entity_poly.type
_entity_poly.pdbx_seq_one_letter_code
_entity_poly.pdbx_strand_id
1 'polypeptide(L)' 'MISKVSETYDLIGYYVFVMTEDKTGIDAAARMFAPRYGITEEAVTGMAAGPLACVI' A
#
# COMPACT_ATOMS: atom_id res chain seq x y z
N MET A 1 -9.81 11.88 4.24
CA MET A 1 -8.45 12.45 4.43
C MET A 1 -7.51 11.96 3.33
N ILE A 2 -7.33 10.65 3.13
CA ILE A 2 -6.54 10.07 2.03
C ILE A 2 -6.96 10.60 0.64
N SER A 3 -8.26 10.72 0.36
CA SER A 3 -8.77 11.30 -0.89
C SER A 3 -8.24 12.71 -1.19
N LYS A 4 -8.24 13.61 -0.20
CA LYS A 4 -7.72 14.97 -0.34
C LYS A 4 -6.21 14.99 -0.62
N VAL A 5 -5.46 14.11 0.04
CA VAL A 5 -4.00 14.01 -0.20
C VAL A 5 -3.73 13.41 -1.59
N SER A 6 -4.48 12.38 -2.00
CA SER A 6 -4.45 11.85 -3.36
C SER A 6 -4.70 12.92 -4.42
N GLU A 7 -5.70 13.78 -4.21
CA GLU A 7 -5.99 14.90 -5.12
C GLU A 7 -4.87 15.93 -5.18
N THR A 8 -4.28 16.26 -4.03
CA THR A 8 -3.23 17.30 -3.93
C THR A 8 -1.93 16.90 -4.62
N TYR A 9 -1.55 15.62 -4.52
CA TYR A 9 -0.25 15.11 -5.00
C TYR A 9 -0.36 14.21 -6.23
N ASP A 10 -1.53 14.18 -6.85
CA ASP A 10 -1.82 13.34 -8.01
C ASP A 10 -1.55 11.84 -7.81
N LEU A 11 -1.85 11.32 -6.61
CA LEU A 11 -1.59 9.93 -6.23
C LEU A 11 -2.82 9.05 -6.43
N ILE A 12 -2.66 7.95 -7.18
CA ILE A 12 -3.73 6.98 -7.44
C ILE A 12 -4.04 6.09 -6.22
N GLY A 13 -3.09 5.93 -5.30
CA GLY A 13 -3.29 5.15 -4.08
C GLY A 13 -2.08 5.18 -3.15
N TYR A 14 -2.24 4.55 -1.98
CA TYR A 14 -1.22 4.43 -0.95
C TYR A 14 -1.05 2.98 -0.57
N TYR A 15 0.18 2.50 -0.68
CA TYR A 15 0.60 1.18 -0.20
C TYR A 15 1.37 1.36 1.11
N VAL A 16 0.66 1.27 2.23
CA VAL A 16 1.23 1.51 3.56
C VAL A 16 1.68 0.17 4.12
N PHE A 17 2.90 0.09 4.62
CA PHE A 17 3.47 -1.15 5.14
C PHE A 17 4.19 -0.95 6.47
N VAL A 18 4.37 -2.05 7.19
CA VAL A 18 5.26 -2.17 8.35
C VAL A 18 6.15 -3.39 8.15
N MET A 19 7.41 -3.26 8.56
CA MET A 19 8.32 -4.41 8.60
C MET A 19 7.87 -5.33 9.73
N THR A 20 7.85 -6.63 9.44
CA THR A 20 7.54 -7.64 10.44
C THR A 20 8.83 -8.11 11.10
N GLU A 21 8.90 -8.03 12.42
CA GLU A 21 10.09 -8.45 13.20
C GLU A 21 10.10 -9.96 13.47
N ASP A 22 8.98 -10.62 13.23
CA ASP A 22 8.78 -12.02 13.58
C ASP A 22 9.32 -12.98 12.51
N LYS A 23 9.89 -14.11 12.93
CA LYS A 23 10.37 -15.21 12.06
C LYS A 23 9.23 -15.98 11.38
N THR A 24 8.18 -15.30 10.95
CA THR A 24 6.99 -15.87 10.32
C THR A 24 7.19 -16.14 8.82
N GLY A 25 8.33 -15.75 8.26
CA GLY A 25 8.62 -15.85 6.83
C GLY A 25 7.91 -14.77 6.00
N ILE A 26 7.41 -13.72 6.65
CA ILE A 26 6.82 -12.53 6.04
C ILE A 26 7.78 -11.37 6.32
N ASP A 27 8.17 -10.62 5.30
CA ASP A 27 9.08 -9.48 5.43
C ASP A 27 8.35 -8.17 5.79
N ALA A 28 7.13 -8.00 5.30
CA ALA A 28 6.30 -6.84 5.60
C ALA A 28 4.79 -7.17 5.53
N ALA A 29 4.01 -6.50 6.37
CA ALA A 29 2.55 -6.46 6.28
C ALA A 29 2.11 -5.13 5.68
N ALA A 30 1.17 -5.16 4.73
CA ALA A 30 0.75 -3.97 3.99
C ALA A 30 -0.77 -3.85 3.80
N ARG A 31 -1.24 -2.62 3.55
CA ARG A 31 -2.62 -2.28 3.17
C ARG A 31 -2.61 -1.33 1.99
N MET A 32 -3.54 -1.52 1.05
CA MET A 32 -3.67 -0.69 -0.15
C MET A 32 -4.95 0.15 -0.13
N PHE A 33 -4.82 1.47 -0.27
CA PHE A 33 -5.94 2.41 -0.36
C PHE A 33 -5.94 3.11 -1.72
N ALA A 34 -7.04 3.04 -2.48
CA ALA A 34 -7.14 3.62 -3.83
C ALA A 34 -8.45 4.42 -4.06
N PRO A 35 -8.72 5.46 -3.25
CA PRO A 35 -10.02 6.13 -3.24
C PRO A 35 -10.37 6.83 -4.56
N ARG A 36 -9.38 7.20 -5.39
CA ARG A 36 -9.62 7.77 -6.73
C ARG A 36 -10.30 6.80 -7.68
N TYR A 37 -10.14 5.50 -7.46
CA TYR A 37 -10.86 4.46 -8.20
C TYR A 37 -12.17 4.04 -7.54
N GLY A 38 -12.62 4.77 -6.50
CA GLY A 38 -13.79 4.38 -5.70
C GLY A 38 -13.52 3.16 -4.80
N ILE A 39 -12.28 2.70 -4.70
CA ILE A 39 -11.88 1.56 -3.88
C ILE A 39 -11.39 2.09 -2.54
N THR A 40 -12.15 1.84 -1.48
CA THR A 40 -11.75 2.25 -0.13
C THR A 40 -10.51 1.50 0.32
N GLU A 41 -10.44 0.20 0.09
CA GLU A 41 -9.29 -0.66 0.40
C GLU A 41 -9.28 -1.88 -0.52
N GLU A 42 -8.10 -2.25 -1.02
CA GLU A 42 -7.90 -3.45 -1.83
C GLU A 42 -7.19 -4.52 -1.00
N ALA A 43 -7.75 -5.74 -0.97
CA ALA A 43 -7.28 -6.82 -0.10
C ALA A 43 -5.89 -7.35 -0.50
N VAL A 44 -5.56 -7.36 -1.79
CA VAL A 44 -4.28 -7.86 -2.31
C VAL A 44 -3.90 -7.08 -3.57
N THR A 45 -2.75 -6.40 -3.53
CA THR A 45 -2.25 -5.61 -4.66
C THR A 45 -0.85 -6.09 -5.04
N GLY A 46 -0.76 -7.15 -5.85
CA GLY A 46 0.53 -7.74 -6.26
C GLY A 46 1.45 -6.74 -6.97
N MET A 47 0.88 -5.78 -7.70
CA MET A 47 1.64 -4.70 -8.37
C MET A 47 2.39 -3.79 -7.40
N ALA A 48 1.94 -3.68 -6.14
CA ALA A 48 2.60 -2.87 -5.12
C ALA A 48 3.59 -3.67 -4.24
N ALA A 49 3.35 -4.97 -4.07
CA ALA A 49 4.26 -5.85 -3.32
C ALA A 49 5.65 -6.02 -3.98
N GLY A 50 5.70 -6.12 -5.31
CA GLY A 50 6.96 -6.23 -6.04
C GLY A 50 7.91 -5.03 -5.82
N PRO A 51 7.47 -3.79 -6.08
CA PRO A 51 8.27 -2.59 -5.79
C PRO A 51 8.66 -2.47 -4.32
N LEU A 52 7.79 -2.86 -3.38
CA LEU A 52 8.14 -2.88 -1.96
C LEU A 52 9.33 -3.81 -1.70
N ALA A 53 9.32 -5.02 -2.27
CA ALA A 53 10.42 -5.99 -2.12
C ALA A 53 11.76 -5.50 -2.70
N CYS A 54 11.77 -4.51 -3.61
CA CYS A 54 13.02 -3.94 -4.13
C CYS A 54 13.69 -2.94 -3.17
N VAL A 55 12.95 -2.41 -2.19
CA VAL A 55 13.42 -1.33 -1.31
C VAL A 55 13.57 -1.73 0.15
N ILE A 56 13.17 -2.96 0.51
CA ILE A 56 13.32 -3.54 1.85
C ILE A 56 14.40 -4.61 1.90
#